data_AF-B4RI96-F1
#
_entry.id   AF-B4RI96-F1
#
_cell.length_a   1.000
_cell.length_b   1.000
_cell.length_c   1.000
_cell.angle_alpha   90.00
_cell.angle_beta   90.00
_cell.angle_gamma   90.00
#
_symmetry.space_group_name_H-M   'P 1'
#
loop_
_entity.id
_entity.type
_entity.pdbx_description
1 polymer ?
#
loop_
_entity_poly.entity_id
_entity_poly.type
_entity_poly.pdbx_seq_one_letter_code
_entity_poly.pdbx_strand_id
1 'polypeptide(L)'
;MSDERSERAKFALSRWEDEGGAGTAPPPATREADETQPDVAAQTDSEIRQLRVRMIALENVVIAMIATSSEAQLDLIREMAAFISPRCGFTPHPMTIRAAVHMNDLVDRAEHFR
;
A
#
# COMPACT_ATOMS: atom_id res chain seq x y z
N MET A 1 -26.96 6.50 -6.66
CA MET A 1 -25.78 6.80 -5.82
C MET A 1 -24.83 5.60 -5.67
N SER A 2 -25.31 4.35 -5.71
CA SER A 2 -24.44 3.14 -5.64
C SER A 2 -23.61 2.92 -6.92
N ASP A 3 -24.17 3.24 -8.10
CA ASP A 3 -23.52 2.96 -9.38
C ASP A 3 -22.31 3.86 -9.65
N GLU A 4 -22.38 5.13 -9.28
CA GLU A 4 -21.28 6.09 -9.53
C GLU A 4 -20.01 5.74 -8.75
N ARG A 5 -20.16 5.12 -7.57
CA ARG A 5 -19.03 4.65 -6.76
C ARG A 5 -18.42 3.36 -7.31
N SER A 6 -19.27 2.49 -7.87
CA SER A 6 -18.85 1.26 -8.56
C SER A 6 -18.08 1.57 -9.84
N GLU A 7 -18.57 2.52 -10.65
CA GLU A 7 -17.90 2.95 -11.88
C GLU A 7 -16.57 3.65 -11.59
N ARG A 8 -16.50 4.48 -10.53
CA ARG A 8 -15.24 5.08 -10.09
C ARG A 8 -14.23 4.05 -9.58
N ALA A 9 -14.69 3.00 -8.90
CA ALA A 9 -13.84 1.91 -8.42
C ALA A 9 -13.30 1.07 -9.59
N LYS A 10 -14.13 0.74 -10.58
CA LYS A 10 -13.72 0.04 -11.81
C LYS A 10 -12.70 0.86 -12.59
N PHE A 11 -12.94 2.16 -12.78
CA PHE A 11 -12.01 3.05 -13.46
C PHE A 11 -10.66 3.14 -12.74
N ALA A 12 -10.67 3.24 -11.40
CA ALA A 12 -9.44 3.24 -10.61
C ALA A 12 -8.67 1.91 -10.70
N LEU A 13 -9.39 0.79 -10.79
CA LEU A 13 -8.81 -0.54 -10.93
C LEU A 13 -8.23 -0.78 -12.32
N SER A 14 -8.94 -0.43 -13.39
CA SER A 14 -8.43 -0.52 -14.76
C SER A 14 -7.19 0.36 -14.97
N ARG A 15 -7.19 1.59 -14.43
CA ARG A 15 -6.00 2.46 -14.47
C ARG A 15 -4.81 1.85 -13.73
N TRP A 16 -5.07 1.12 -12.64
CA TRP A 16 -4.03 0.43 -11.89
C TRP A 16 -3.44 -0.74 -12.68
N GLU A 17 -4.28 -1.50 -13.38
CA GLU A 17 -3.85 -2.58 -14.28
C GLU A 17 -2.99 -2.08 -15.45
N ASP A 18 -3.34 -0.92 -16.01
CA ASP A 18 -2.67 -0.36 -17.20
C ASP A 18 -1.37 0.40 -16.89
N GLU A 19 -1.30 1.13 -15.76
CA GLU A 19 -0.18 2.04 -15.46
C GLU A 19 0.67 1.61 -14.24
N GLY A 20 0.31 0.52 -13.57
CA GLY A 20 0.98 0.08 -12.34
C GLY A 20 0.93 1.11 -11.20
N GLY A 21 -0.01 2.06 -11.26
CA GLY A 21 -0.17 3.13 -10.27
C GLY A 21 0.81 4.30 -10.40
N ALA A 22 1.65 4.33 -11.44
CA ALA A 22 2.70 5.34 -11.63
C ALA A 22 2.33 6.47 -12.61
N GLY A 23 1.04 6.74 -12.81
CA GLY A 23 0.57 7.83 -13.67
C GLY A 23 0.57 9.18 -12.96
N THR A 24 1.38 10.12 -13.44
CA THR A 24 1.26 11.56 -13.15
C THR A 24 -0.16 12.01 -13.40
N ALA A 25 -0.82 12.61 -12.41
CA ALA A 25 -2.11 13.27 -12.62
C ALA A 25 -1.98 14.24 -13.81
N PRO A 26 -2.92 14.27 -14.76
CA PRO A 26 -2.87 15.25 -15.83
C PRO A 26 -2.89 16.64 -15.17
N PRO A 27 -1.93 17.52 -15.50
CA PRO A 27 -1.90 18.83 -14.88
C PRO A 27 -3.21 19.56 -15.18
N PRO A 28 -3.84 20.22 -14.19
CA PRO A 28 -5.01 21.03 -14.45
C PRO A 28 -4.63 22.07 -15.49
N ALA A 29 -5.37 22.09 -16.59
CA ALA A 29 -5.16 23.05 -17.65
C ALA A 29 -5.13 24.47 -17.07
N THR A 30 -4.11 25.23 -17.47
CA THR A 30 -3.88 26.65 -17.20
C THR A 30 -3.66 27.05 -15.74
N ARG A 31 -2.40 27.28 -15.37
CA ARG A 31 -2.00 28.52 -14.67
C ARG A 31 -0.57 28.88 -15.05
N GLU A 32 -0.46 30.14 -15.46
CA GLU A 32 0.70 30.81 -16.05
C GLU A 32 1.87 30.90 -15.05
N ALA A 33 3.06 31.07 -15.61
CA ALA A 33 4.33 31.14 -14.92
C ALA A 33 4.36 32.18 -13.80
N ASP A 34 4.88 31.78 -12.64
CA ASP A 34 5.67 32.68 -11.80
C ASP A 34 6.79 31.88 -11.10
N GLU A 35 7.98 32.46 -11.15
CA GLU A 35 9.22 31.89 -10.67
C GLU A 35 9.30 32.01 -9.15
N THR A 36 9.18 30.88 -8.44
CA THR A 36 9.94 30.71 -7.19
C THR A 36 10.17 29.21 -7.00
N GLN A 37 11.43 28.80 -7.08
CA GLN A 37 11.84 27.43 -6.82
C GLN A 37 12.39 27.30 -5.38
N PRO A 38 11.52 27.23 -4.34
CA PRO A 38 11.88 26.60 -3.06
C PRO A 38 10.97 25.41 -2.72
N ASP A 39 10.06 25.00 -3.61
CA ASP A 39 8.92 24.16 -3.21
C ASP A 39 9.05 22.66 -3.56
N VAL A 40 10.00 22.26 -4.41
CA VAL A 40 10.12 20.85 -4.84
C VAL A 40 10.53 19.91 -3.69
N ALA A 41 11.44 20.34 -2.82
CA ALA A 41 11.87 19.53 -1.67
C ALA A 41 10.80 19.44 -0.57
N ALA A 42 10.08 20.54 -0.31
CA ALA A 42 8.98 20.58 0.66
C ALA A 42 7.75 19.80 0.18
N GLN A 43 7.45 19.85 -1.13
CA GLN A 43 6.43 19.01 -1.77
C GLN A 43 6.77 17.53 -1.62
N THR A 44 8.01 17.10 -1.93
CA THR A 44 8.46 15.71 -1.78
C THR A 44 8.28 15.19 -0.33
N ASP A 45 8.64 16.02 0.66
CA ASP A 45 8.45 15.71 2.07
C ASP A 45 6.97 15.60 2.47
N SER A 46 6.12 16.48 1.92
CA SER A 46 4.67 16.46 2.16
C SER A 46 4.01 15.23 1.51
N GLU A 47 4.46 14.83 0.33
CA GLU A 47 4.01 13.65 -0.39
C GLU A 47 4.42 12.37 0.33
N ILE A 48 5.67 12.27 0.79
CA ILE A 48 6.13 11.13 1.60
C ILE A 48 5.33 11.03 2.91
N ARG A 49 5.04 12.15 3.57
CA ARG A 49 4.17 12.17 4.76
C ARG A 49 2.76 11.68 4.41
N GLN A 50 2.19 12.14 3.31
CA GLN A 50 0.85 11.72 2.89
C GLN A 50 0.81 10.23 2.50
N LEU A 51 1.82 9.73 1.79
CA LEU A 51 1.98 8.32 1.48
C LEU A 51 2.09 7.48 2.74
N ARG A 52 2.87 7.92 3.74
CA ARG A 52 2.95 7.25 5.03
C ARG A 52 1.60 7.20 5.74
N VAL A 53 0.83 8.30 5.77
CA VAL A 53 -0.52 8.31 6.35
C VAL A 53 -1.45 7.33 5.62
N ARG A 54 -1.40 7.30 4.28
CA ARG A 54 -2.17 6.33 3.49
C ARG A 54 -1.74 4.89 3.76
N MET A 55 -0.44 4.62 3.91
CA MET A 55 0.08 3.30 4.23
C MET A 55 -0.39 2.82 5.61
N ILE A 56 -0.36 3.69 6.62
CA ILE A 56 -0.90 3.40 7.96
C ILE A 56 -2.41 3.08 7.87
N ALA A 57 -3.17 3.85 7.08
CA ALA A 57 -4.59 3.58 6.89
C ALA A 57 -4.82 2.21 6.22
N LEU A 58 -4.04 1.87 5.20
CA LEU A 58 -4.10 0.57 4.53
C LEU A 58 -3.72 -0.58 5.46
N GLU A 59 -2.68 -0.43 6.28
CA GLU A 59 -2.30 -1.43 7.30
C GLU A 59 -3.46 -1.70 8.25
N ASN A 60 -4.14 -0.66 8.73
CA ASN A 60 -5.27 -0.81 9.64
C ASN A 60 -6.48 -1.49 8.97
N VAL A 61 -6.74 -1.20 7.69
CA VAL A 61 -7.78 -1.90 6.91
C VAL A 61 -7.42 -3.38 6.77
N VAL A 62 -6.17 -3.70 6.46
CA VAL A 62 -5.69 -5.09 6.36
C VAL A 62 -5.84 -5.81 7.71
N ILE A 63 -5.46 -5.18 8.82
CA ILE A 63 -5.64 -5.74 10.16
C ILE A 63 -7.12 -6.05 10.43
N ALA A 64 -8.02 -5.14 10.10
CA ALA A 64 -9.46 -5.36 10.29
C ALA A 64 -9.96 -6.55 9.44
N MET A 65 -9.47 -6.71 8.21
CA MET A 65 -9.79 -7.86 7.37
C MET A 65 -9.26 -9.17 7.97
N ILE A 66 -8.00 -9.16 8.42
CA ILE A 66 -7.35 -10.33 9.03
C ILE A 66 -8.07 -10.74 10.32
N ALA A 67 -8.47 -9.80 11.16
CA ALA A 67 -9.19 -10.08 12.41
C ALA A 67 -10.51 -10.84 12.17
N THR A 68 -11.17 -10.61 11.04
CA THR A 68 -12.41 -11.32 10.66
C THR A 68 -12.18 -12.61 9.87
N SER A 69 -10.93 -12.99 9.63
CA SER A 69 -10.56 -14.16 8.82
C SER A 69 -10.65 -15.47 9.61
N SER A 70 -10.81 -16.58 8.89
CA SER A 70 -10.77 -17.93 9.48
C SER A 70 -9.34 -18.36 9.84
N GLU A 71 -9.19 -19.32 10.77
CA GLU A 71 -7.87 -19.87 11.16
C GLU A 71 -7.06 -20.35 9.95
N ALA A 72 -7.68 -21.06 9.00
CA ALA A 72 -7.01 -21.53 7.79
C ALA A 72 -6.47 -20.39 6.91
N GLN A 73 -7.14 -19.24 6.89
CA GLN A 73 -6.64 -18.06 6.19
C GLN A 73 -5.48 -17.41 6.93
N LEU A 74 -5.49 -17.40 8.27
CA LEU A 74 -4.38 -16.90 9.06
C LEU A 74 -3.13 -17.74 8.87
N ASP A 75 -3.27 -19.07 8.87
CA ASP A 75 -2.16 -19.98 8.61
C ASP A 75 -1.60 -19.79 7.19
N LEU A 76 -2.46 -19.63 6.19
CA LEU A 76 -2.02 -19.30 4.83
C LEU A 76 -1.25 -17.98 4.76
N ILE A 77 -1.69 -16.93 5.47
CA ILE A 77 -0.98 -15.64 5.50
C ILE A 77 0.42 -15.80 6.13
N ARG A 78 0.53 -16.58 7.21
CA ARG A 78 1.83 -16.91 7.85
C ARG A 78 2.72 -17.71 6.91
N GLU A 79 2.17 -18.67 6.17
CA GLU A 79 2.90 -19.40 5.13
C GLU A 79 3.38 -18.47 4.01
N MET A 80 2.54 -17.53 3.55
CA MET A 80 2.93 -16.52 2.56
C MET A 80 4.10 -15.64 3.03
N ALA A 81 4.16 -15.31 4.32
CA ALA A 81 5.30 -14.58 4.90
C ALA A 81 6.62 -15.38 4.78
N ALA A 82 6.56 -16.72 4.83
CA ALA A 82 7.73 -17.57 4.59
C ALA A 82 8.16 -17.56 3.11
N PHE A 83 7.26 -17.36 2.16
CA PHE A 83 7.58 -17.33 0.73
C PHE A 83 8.27 -16.04 0.25
N ILE A 84 8.02 -14.92 0.93
CA ILE A 84 8.73 -13.66 0.66
C ILE A 84 10.08 -13.60 1.40
N SER A 85 10.32 -14.47 2.37
CA SER A 85 11.65 -14.64 2.95
C SER A 85 12.62 -15.22 1.91
N PRO A 86 13.91 -14.84 1.96
CA PRO A 86 14.91 -15.36 1.02
C PRO A 86 14.95 -16.89 1.02
N ARG A 87 14.80 -17.50 -0.17
CA ARG A 87 14.91 -18.96 -0.34
C ARG A 87 16.33 -19.42 -0.02
N CYS A 88 16.46 -20.62 0.56
CA CYS A 88 17.76 -21.24 0.80
C CYS A 88 18.58 -21.28 -0.51
N GLY A 89 19.81 -20.76 -0.48
CA GLY A 89 20.69 -20.66 -1.65
C GLY A 89 20.62 -19.34 -2.43
N PHE A 90 19.74 -18.40 -2.07
CA PHE A 90 19.69 -17.05 -2.64
C PHE A 90 20.20 -16.00 -1.64
N THR A 91 20.81 -14.92 -2.13
CA THR A 91 21.29 -13.83 -1.27
C THR A 91 20.12 -13.19 -0.52
N PRO A 92 20.13 -13.17 0.82
CA PRO A 92 19.11 -12.53 1.61
C PRO A 92 19.07 -11.02 1.33
N HIS A 93 17.94 -10.50 0.84
CA HIS A 93 17.78 -9.07 0.67
C HIS A 93 17.15 -8.48 1.96
N PRO A 94 17.76 -7.47 2.61
CA PRO A 94 17.25 -6.92 3.87
C PRO A 94 15.78 -6.47 3.81
N MET A 95 15.32 -6.00 2.65
CA MET A 95 13.92 -5.56 2.49
C MET A 95 12.92 -6.71 2.44
N THR A 96 13.30 -7.89 1.92
CA THR A 96 12.38 -9.03 1.84
C THR A 96 12.23 -9.70 3.21
N ILE A 97 13.31 -9.74 4.00
CA ILE A 97 13.26 -10.15 5.42
C ILE A 97 12.33 -9.21 6.19
N ARG A 98 12.49 -7.90 6.03
CA ARG A 98 11.65 -6.92 6.73
C ARG A 98 10.17 -7.02 6.31
N ALA A 99 9.89 -7.30 5.04
CA ALA A 99 8.52 -7.53 4.57
C ALA A 99 7.89 -8.78 5.21
N ALA A 100 8.65 -9.87 5.36
CA ALA A 100 8.19 -11.08 6.04
C ALA A 100 7.85 -10.83 7.51
N VAL A 101 8.71 -10.10 8.22
CA VAL A 101 8.44 -9.68 9.61
C VAL A 101 7.16 -8.85 9.69
N HIS A 102 7.01 -7.84 8.82
CA HIS A 102 5.81 -7.01 8.80
C HIS A 102 4.52 -7.80 8.52
N MET A 103 4.54 -8.80 7.65
CA MET A 103 3.38 -9.65 7.41
C MET A 103 2.95 -10.43 8.67
N ASN A 104 3.91 -10.96 9.42
CA ASN A 104 3.63 -11.64 10.69
C ASN A 104 3.10 -10.66 11.75
N ASP A 105 3.70 -9.47 11.86
CA ASP A 105 3.27 -8.43 12.79
C ASP A 105 1.81 -7.98 12.53
N LEU A 106 1.37 -7.95 11.26
CA LEU A 106 -0.03 -7.65 10.92
C LEU A 106 -0.99 -8.73 11.45
N VAL A 107 -0.62 -10.00 11.36
CA VAL A 107 -1.41 -11.13 11.89
C VAL A 107 -1.47 -11.06 13.42
N ASP A 108 -0.32 -10.85 14.09
CA ASP A 108 -0.26 -10.76 15.55
C ASP A 108 -1.06 -9.56 16.09
N ARG A 109 -1.03 -8.43 15.38
CA ARG A 109 -1.85 -7.26 15.72
C ARG A 109 -3.33 -7.52 15.51
N ALA A 110 -3.71 -8.28 14.48
CA ALA A 110 -5.11 -8.61 14.21
C ALA A 110 -5.73 -9.52 15.28
N GLU A 111 -4.95 -10.41 15.89
CA GLU A 111 -5.40 -11.25 17.02
C GLU A 111 -5.95 -10.43 18.20
N HIS A 112 -5.46 -9.21 18.42
CA HIS A 112 -5.95 -8.35 19.49
C HIS A 112 -7.39 -7.82 19.26
N PHE A 113 -7.91 -7.93 18.03
CA PHE A 113 -9.23 -7.43 17.63
C PHE A 113 -10.24 -8.55 17.35
N ARG A 114 -9.87 -9.81 17.61
CA ARG A 114 -10.76 -10.98 17.55
C ARG A 114 -11.49 -11.15 18.87
#